data_AF-A0A432T160-F1
#
_entry.id   AF-A0A432T160-F1
#
_cell.length_a   1.000
_cell.length_b   1.000
_cell.length_c   1.000
_cell.angle_alpha   90.00
_cell.angle_beta   90.00
_cell.angle_gamma   90.00
#
_symmetry.space_group_name_H-M   'P 1'
#
loop_
_entity.id
_entity.type
_entity.pdbx_description
1 polymer ?
#
loop_
_entity_poly.entity_id
_entity_poly.type
_entity_poly.pdbx_seq_one_letter_code
_entity_poly.pdbx_strand_id
1 'polypeptide(L)'
;MSNVYDPYRNAVRQTLQEKEIEIRKKEFIEKKNRENAKRFLQKKVYLSDFINLPEGLANSIFFGLFIAIPYLLGIIFIFIILAKASFHTYETIEKSFAFSWVIGYEVLASLLLLMILKNSLNFR
;
A
#
# COMPACT_ATOMS: atom_id res chain seq x y z
N MET A 1 -12.57 -42.20 -51.89
CA MET A 1 -11.75 -40.97 -52.08
C MET A 1 -12.57 -39.77 -51.62
N SER A 2 -11.88 -38.80 -51.00
CA SER A 2 -12.29 -37.43 -50.64
C SER A 2 -13.55 -37.21 -49.78
N ASN A 3 -13.35 -37.20 -48.46
CA ASN A 3 -14.18 -36.40 -47.53
C ASN A 3 -13.29 -35.47 -46.67
N VAL A 4 -12.21 -34.99 -47.30
CA VAL A 4 -11.09 -34.28 -46.66
C VAL A 4 -11.21 -32.75 -46.82
N TYR A 5 -12.14 -32.28 -47.66
CA TYR A 5 -12.37 -30.87 -47.99
C TYR A 5 -13.77 -30.43 -47.58
N ASP A 6 -14.08 -30.48 -46.28
CA ASP A 6 -15.27 -29.81 -45.75
C ASP A 6 -14.83 -28.45 -45.16
N PRO A 7 -15.16 -27.31 -45.82
CA PRO A 7 -14.75 -25.99 -45.35
C PRO A 7 -15.35 -25.63 -43.99
N TYR A 8 -16.54 -26.15 -43.65
CA TYR A 8 -17.19 -25.87 -42.37
C TYR A 8 -16.48 -26.56 -41.21
N ARG A 9 -16.01 -27.79 -41.42
CA ARG A 9 -15.25 -28.55 -40.42
C ARG A 9 -13.91 -27.89 -40.08
N ASN A 10 -13.26 -27.27 -41.07
CA ASN A 10 -12.02 -26.53 -40.88
C ASN A 10 -12.23 -25.21 -40.13
N ALA A 11 -13.33 -24.49 -40.41
CA ALA A 11 -13.69 -23.29 -39.67
C ALA A 11 -13.97 -23.59 -38.19
N VAL A 12 -14.69 -24.68 -37.89
CA VAL A 12 -14.92 -25.11 -36.50
C VAL A 12 -13.59 -25.47 -35.82
N ARG A 13 -12.68 -26.18 -36.50
CA ARG A 13 -11.35 -26.48 -35.94
C ARG A 13 -10.55 -25.22 -35.62
N GLN A 14 -10.57 -24.23 -36.51
CA GLN A 14 -9.87 -22.96 -36.29
C GLN A 14 -10.44 -22.21 -35.09
N THR A 15 -11.76 -22.08 -34.99
CA THR A 15 -12.40 -21.39 -33.84
C THR A 15 -12.15 -22.11 -32.51
N LEU A 16 -12.09 -23.45 -32.51
CA LEU A 16 -11.72 -24.22 -31.32
C LEU A 16 -10.26 -23.98 -30.92
N GLN A 17 -9.34 -24.00 -31.89
CA GLN A 17 -7.93 -23.68 -31.65
C GLN A 17 -7.73 -22.25 -31.15
N GLU A 18 -8.45 -21.29 -31.71
CA GLU A 18 -8.42 -19.89 -31.26
C GLU A 18 -8.92 -19.75 -29.81
N LYS A 19 -10.04 -20.40 -29.47
CA LYS A 19 -10.54 -20.44 -28.08
C LYS A 19 -9.51 -21.05 -27.12
N GLU A 20 -8.86 -22.15 -27.50
CA GLU A 20 -7.83 -22.78 -26.67
C GLU A 20 -6.60 -21.88 -26.48
N ILE A 21 -6.19 -21.13 -27.50
CA ILE A 21 -5.11 -20.15 -27.41
C ILE A 21 -5.51 -19.00 -26.47
N GLU A 22 -6.75 -18.53 -26.58
CA GLU A 22 -7.27 -17.44 -25.73
C GLU A 22 -7.34 -17.84 -24.25
N ILE A 23 -7.82 -19.06 -23.97
CA ILE A 23 -7.86 -19.63 -22.61
C ILE A 23 -6.43 -19.73 -22.06
N ARG A 24 -5.49 -20.31 -22.80
CA ARG A 24 -4.08 -20.40 -22.38
C ARG A 24 -3.45 -19.04 -22.10
N LYS A 25 -3.78 -18.03 -22.91
CA LYS A 25 -3.27 -16.67 -22.71
C LYS A 25 -3.81 -16.05 -21.42
N LYS A 26 -5.11 -16.26 -21.12
CA LYS A 26 -5.74 -15.81 -19.87
C LYS A 26 -5.12 -16.49 -18.65
N GLU A 27 -4.93 -17.80 -18.69
CA GLU A 27 -4.27 -18.57 -17.62
C GLU A 27 -2.83 -18.10 -17.38
N PHE A 28 -2.08 -17.83 -18.44
CA PHE A 28 -0.71 -17.32 -18.33
C PHE A 28 -0.66 -15.93 -17.67
N ILE A 29 -1.56 -15.04 -18.05
CA ILE A 29 -1.68 -13.70 -17.44
C ILE A 29 -2.08 -13.81 -15.96
N GLU A 30 -3.05 -14.66 -15.64
CA GLU A 30 -3.49 -14.86 -14.26
C GLU A 30 -2.37 -15.43 -13.38
N LYS A 31 -1.63 -16.43 -13.89
CA LYS A 31 -0.48 -17.01 -13.20
C LYS A 31 0.61 -15.95 -12.95
N LYS A 32 0.94 -15.14 -13.96
CA LYS A 32 1.92 -14.06 -13.85
C LYS A 32 1.49 -13.01 -12.82
N ASN A 33 0.20 -12.64 -12.79
CA ASN A 33 -0.33 -11.70 -11.80
C ASN A 33 -0.27 -12.27 -10.38
N ARG A 34 -0.61 -13.56 -10.17
CA ARG A 34 -0.47 -14.22 -8.87
C ARG A 34 0.98 -14.28 -8.39
N GLU A 35 1.92 -14.58 -9.30
CA GLU A 35 3.36 -14.58 -8.98
C GLU A 35 3.87 -13.19 -8.62
N ASN A 36 3.45 -12.14 -9.34
CA ASN A 36 3.78 -10.76 -9.01
C ASN A 36 3.19 -10.33 -7.66
N ALA A 37 1.94 -10.69 -7.36
CA ALA A 37 1.32 -10.41 -6.07
C ALA A 37 2.06 -11.12 -4.91
N LYS A 38 2.47 -12.38 -5.12
CA LYS A 38 3.32 -13.10 -4.14
C LYS A 38 4.68 -12.43 -3.95
N ARG A 39 5.34 -12.01 -5.03
CA ARG A 39 6.62 -11.30 -4.97
C ARG A 39 6.52 -9.95 -4.23
N PHE A 40 5.41 -9.24 -4.38
CA PHE A 40 5.16 -7.99 -3.64
C PHE A 40 5.10 -8.23 -2.13
N LEU A 41 4.31 -9.21 -1.69
CA LEU A 41 4.17 -9.55 -0.27
C LEU A 41 5.42 -10.20 0.33
N GLN A 42 6.26 -10.80 -0.51
CA GLN A 42 7.50 -11.47 -0.09
C GLN A 42 8.75 -10.58 -0.20
N LYS A 43 8.60 -9.30 -0.58
CA LYS A 43 9.74 -8.36 -0.65
C LYS A 43 10.25 -8.06 0.76
N LYS A 44 11.28 -8.79 1.18
CA LYS A 44 12.05 -8.49 2.39
C LYS A 44 12.81 -7.19 2.16
N VAL A 45 12.41 -6.13 2.85
CA VAL A 45 13.13 -4.85 2.87
C VAL A 45 14.08 -4.90 4.06
N TYR A 46 15.38 -5.01 3.80
CA TYR A 46 16.39 -4.95 4.85
C TYR A 46 16.78 -3.48 5.07
N LEU A 47 16.60 -2.99 6.30
CA LEU A 47 16.91 -1.60 6.64
C LEU A 47 18.41 -1.29 6.57
N SER A 48 19.25 -2.33 6.70
CA SER A 48 20.70 -2.27 6.52
C SER A 48 21.12 -1.79 5.13
N ASP A 49 20.29 -2.01 4.11
CA ASP A 49 20.60 -1.61 2.73
C ASP A 49 20.44 -0.09 2.51
N PHE A 50 19.70 0.59 3.38
CA PHE A 50 19.39 2.02 3.25
C PHE A 50 20.13 2.89 4.26
N ILE A 51 20.52 2.34 5.40
CA ILE A 51 21.20 3.10 6.45
C ILE A 51 22.26 2.24 7.13
N ASN A 52 23.53 2.69 7.07
CA ASN A 52 24.66 2.14 7.82
C ASN A 52 24.51 2.48 9.32
N LEU A 53 23.58 1.82 10.01
CA LEU A 53 23.39 1.99 11.45
C LEU A 53 24.12 0.86 12.21
N PRO A 54 24.93 1.19 13.23
CA PRO A 54 25.49 0.19 14.14
C PRO A 54 24.36 -0.65 14.78
N GLU A 55 24.56 -1.97 14.90
CA GLU A 55 23.52 -2.98 15.20
C GLU A 55 22.76 -2.83 16.54
N GLY A 56 23.01 -1.79 17.34
CA GLY A 56 22.23 -1.46 18.55
C GLY A 56 21.50 -0.10 18.52
N LEU A 57 21.89 0.82 17.63
CA LEU A 57 21.36 2.19 17.61
C LEU A 57 20.08 2.30 16.79
N ALA A 58 19.89 1.44 15.80
CA ALA A 58 18.70 1.44 14.96
C ALA A 58 17.42 1.32 15.81
N ASN A 59 17.35 0.33 16.70
CA ASN A 59 16.15 0.08 17.51
C ASN A 59 15.80 1.26 18.43
N SER A 60 16.80 1.87 19.06
CA SER A 60 16.60 3.03 19.95
C SER A 60 16.14 4.28 19.19
N ILE A 61 16.73 4.53 18.01
CA ILE A 61 16.32 5.63 17.13
C ILE A 61 14.90 5.40 16.61
N PHE A 62 14.58 4.17 16.20
CA PHE A 62 13.22 3.81 15.76
C PHE A 62 12.20 3.98 16.87
N PHE A 63 12.51 3.54 18.08
CA PHE A 63 11.63 3.70 19.24
C PHE A 63 11.43 5.18 19.58
N GLY A 64 12.51 5.96 19.55
CA GLY A 64 12.46 7.42 19.73
C GLY A 64 11.61 8.11 18.67
N LEU A 65 11.77 7.76 17.39
CA LEU A 65 10.94 8.27 16.29
C LEU A 65 9.48 7.85 16.44
N PHE A 66 9.22 6.59 16.79
CA PHE A 66 7.87 6.07 16.96
C PHE A 66 7.10 6.83 18.04
N ILE A 67 7.79 7.25 19.11
CA ILE A 67 7.21 8.10 20.15
C ILE A 67 7.14 9.56 19.72
N ALA A 68 8.20 10.10 19.10
CA ALA A 68 8.30 11.52 18.79
C ALA A 68 7.36 11.99 17.67
N ILE A 69 7.12 11.16 16.64
CA ILE A 69 6.28 11.54 15.50
C ILE A 69 4.84 11.88 15.94
N PRO A 70 4.10 11.06 16.73
CA PRO A 70 2.75 11.41 17.15
C PRO A 70 2.71 12.67 18.02
N TYR A 71 3.75 12.95 18.81
CA TYR A 71 3.84 14.22 19.53
C TYR A 71 4.04 15.41 18.60
N LEU A 72 4.96 15.32 17.63
CA LEU A 72 5.18 16.41 16.67
C LEU A 72 3.93 16.67 15.83
N LEU A 73 3.24 15.61 15.38
CA LEU A 73 1.98 15.73 14.65
C LEU A 73 0.86 16.28 15.54
N GLY A 74 0.77 15.83 16.80
CA GLY A 74 -0.18 16.36 17.78
C GLY A 74 0.02 17.86 18.02
N ILE A 75 1.27 18.31 18.16
CA ILE A 75 1.61 19.73 18.33
C ILE A 75 1.23 20.54 17.08
N ILE A 76 1.60 20.07 15.88
CA ILE A 76 1.24 20.74 14.62
C ILE A 76 -0.28 20.82 14.46
N PHE A 77 -0.99 19.76 14.81
CA PHE A 77 -2.44 19.70 14.71
C PHE A 77 -3.13 20.62 15.73
N ILE A 78 -2.67 20.62 16.99
CA ILE A 78 -3.13 21.57 18.01
C ILE A 78 -2.89 23.00 17.54
N PHE A 79 -1.73 23.29 16.96
CA PHE A 79 -1.41 24.61 16.43
C PHE A 79 -2.37 25.03 15.30
N ILE A 80 -2.70 24.12 14.37
CA ILE A 80 -3.67 24.37 13.29
C ILE A 80 -5.09 24.55 13.85
N ILE A 81 -5.48 23.76 14.86
CA ILE A 81 -6.77 23.91 15.54
C ILE A 81 -6.84 25.24 16.28
N LEU A 82 -5.84 25.61 17.07
CA LEU A 82 -5.78 26.91 17.74
C LEU A 82 -5.89 28.06 16.75
N ALA A 83 -5.17 27.96 15.63
CA ALA A 83 -5.22 28.99 14.58
C ALA A 83 -6.62 29.17 13.98
N LYS A 84 -7.52 28.20 14.16
CA LYS A 84 -8.86 28.17 13.57
C LYS A 84 -10.01 28.15 14.60
N ALA A 85 -9.74 27.92 15.89
CA ALA A 85 -10.73 27.69 16.93
C ALA A 85 -10.69 28.78 18.03
N SER A 86 -11.84 29.07 18.61
CA SER A 86 -11.95 29.96 19.78
C SER A 86 -11.23 29.38 21.00
N PHE A 87 -10.65 30.24 21.84
CA PHE A 87 -9.94 29.89 23.09
C PHE A 87 -10.67 28.86 24.00
N HIS A 88 -11.99 28.76 23.92
CA HIS A 88 -12.77 27.80 24.71
C HIS A 88 -12.50 26.33 24.35
N THR A 89 -12.18 26.04 23.09
CA THR A 89 -11.87 24.69 22.63
C THR A 89 -10.48 24.23 23.12
N TYR A 90 -9.57 25.17 23.37
CA TYR A 90 -8.22 24.90 23.86
C TYR A 90 -8.20 24.36 25.30
N GLU A 91 -8.93 25.00 26.22
CA GLU A 91 -9.00 24.58 27.63
C GLU A 91 -9.50 23.14 27.81
N THR A 92 -10.36 22.68 26.90
CA THR A 92 -10.92 21.32 26.96
C THR A 92 -9.92 20.27 26.47
N ILE A 93 -9.08 20.63 25.49
CA ILE A 93 -8.09 19.73 24.88
C ILE A 93 -6.81 19.65 25.71
N GLU A 94 -6.34 20.78 26.27
CA GLU A 94 -5.11 20.85 27.07
C GLU A 94 -5.13 19.93 28.30
N LYS A 95 -6.30 19.76 28.93
CA LYS A 95 -6.44 18.95 30.16
C LYS A 95 -6.40 17.45 29.93
N SER A 96 -6.56 16.98 28.69
CA SER A 96 -6.55 15.55 28.38
C SER A 96 -5.42 15.20 27.44
N PHE A 97 -4.28 14.86 28.04
CA PHE A 97 -3.11 14.30 27.37
C PHE A 97 -3.47 13.15 26.41
N ALA A 98 -4.40 12.28 26.81
CA ALA A 98 -4.86 11.16 25.99
C ALA A 98 -5.53 11.63 24.68
N PHE A 99 -6.30 12.72 24.70
CA PHE A 99 -6.94 13.26 23.50
C PHE A 99 -5.92 13.79 22.50
N SER A 100 -4.92 14.56 22.96
CA SER A 100 -3.82 15.03 22.11
C SER A 100 -3.07 13.86 21.46
N TRP A 101 -2.91 12.76 22.20
CA TRP A 101 -2.19 11.58 21.72
C TRP A 101 -2.97 10.83 20.64
N VAL A 102 -4.25 10.54 20.89
CA VAL A 102 -5.15 9.86 19.94
C VAL A 102 -5.26 10.64 18.63
N ILE A 103 -5.38 11.96 18.73
CA ILE A 103 -5.43 12.85 17.57
C ILE A 103 -4.13 12.79 16.76
N GLY A 104 -2.97 12.78 17.42
CA GLY A 104 -1.68 12.64 16.75
C GLY A 104 -1.55 11.32 15.96
N TYR A 105 -2.03 10.21 16.54
CA TYR A 105 -2.05 8.92 15.86
C TYR A 105 -3.03 8.87 14.69
N GLU A 106 -4.20 9.49 14.81
CA GLU A 106 -5.20 9.53 13.72
C GLU A 106 -4.65 10.26 12.48
N VAL A 107 -3.94 11.37 12.69
CA VAL A 107 -3.28 12.11 11.61
C VAL A 107 -2.16 11.29 10.97
N LEU A 108 -1.34 10.62 11.80
CA LEU A 108 -0.29 9.72 11.31
C LEU A 108 -0.86 8.57 10.46
N ALA A 109 -1.92 7.93 10.97
CA ALA A 109 -2.59 6.82 10.29
C ALA A 109 -3.17 7.27 8.95
N SER A 110 -3.80 8.45 8.90
CA SER A 110 -4.32 9.04 7.67
C SER A 110 -3.21 9.31 6.63
N LEU A 111 -2.08 9.85 7.07
CA LEU A 111 -0.90 10.08 6.21
C LEU A 111 -0.30 8.78 5.68
N LEU A 112 -0.18 7.77 6.54
CA LEU A 112 0.29 6.43 6.16
C LEU A 112 -0.64 5.78 5.13
N LEU A 113 -1.95 5.87 5.35
CA LEU A 113 -2.94 5.34 4.43
C LEU A 113 -2.84 6.01 3.06
N LEU A 114 -2.69 7.34 3.03
CA LEU A 114 -2.47 8.12 1.81
C LEU A 114 -1.17 7.73 1.09
N MET A 115 -0.07 7.52 1.83
CA MET A 115 1.19 7.06 1.27
C MET A 115 1.08 5.66 0.65
N ILE A 116 0.43 4.73 1.35
CA ILE A 116 0.19 3.36 0.85
C ILE A 116 -0.66 3.43 -0.41
N LEU A 117 -1.74 4.22 -0.41
CA LEU A 117 -2.62 4.41 -1.55
C LEU A 117 -1.88 5.03 -2.75
N LYS A 118 -1.08 6.07 -2.53
CA LYS A 118 -0.24 6.70 -3.55
C LYS A 118 0.75 5.69 -4.15
N ASN A 119 1.45 4.92 -3.32
CA ASN A 119 2.37 3.88 -3.79
C ASN A 119 1.64 2.78 -4.58
N SER A 120 0.44 2.40 -4.14
CA SER A 120 -0.40 1.44 -4.85
C SER A 120 -0.84 1.95 -6.23
N LEU A 121 -1.12 3.25 -6.38
CA LEU A 121 -1.52 3.86 -7.65
C LEU A 121 -0.33 4.05 -8.61
N ASN A 122 0.86 4.32 -8.07
CA ASN A 122 2.09 4.43 -8.86
C ASN A 122 2.65 3.08 -9.33
N PHE A 123 2.11 1.95 -8.86
CA PHE A 123 2.55 0.60 -9.23
C PHE A 123 1.99 0.13 -10.58
N ARG A 124 1.99 1.02 -11.58
CA ARG A 124 1.77 0.67 -12.99
C ARG A 124 3.01 0.04 -13.60
#